data_AF-A0A1F9QV73-F1
#
_entry.id   AF-A0A1F9QV73-F1
#
_cell.length_a   1.000
_cell.length_b   1.000
_cell.length_c   1.000
_cell.angle_alpha   90.00
_cell.angle_beta   90.00
_cell.angle_gamma   90.00
#
_symmetry.space_group_name_H-M   'P 1'
#
loop_
_entity.id
_entity.type
_entity.pdbx_description
1 polymer ?
#
loop_
_entity_poly.entity_id
_entity_poly.type
_entity_poly.pdbx_seq_one_letter_code
_entity_poly.pdbx_strand_id
1 'polypeptide(L)'
;MSIAYLRQFKVAGYAVFDFAASFIGVFLLSPFLSGLARRAGWQVPRMNWVYMTLPLGIAAHLASGNITPMTRDFIDPHGHYLVKAVVIGFFILGLRNIRRNNK
;
A
#
# COMPACT_ATOMS: atom_id res chain seq x y z
N MET A 1 -14.80 -1.59 -22.89
CA MET A 1 -13.91 -2.45 -22.07
C MET A 1 -14.45 -2.43 -20.63
N SER A 2 -14.68 -3.59 -20.00
CA SER A 2 -15.24 -3.66 -18.64
C SER A 2 -14.13 -3.80 -17.58
N ILE A 3 -14.41 -3.40 -16.34
CA ILE A 3 -13.48 -3.61 -15.21
C ILE A 3 -13.19 -5.10 -15.01
N ALA A 4 -14.17 -5.97 -15.23
CA ALA A 4 -14.01 -7.42 -15.16
C ALA A 4 -12.95 -7.93 -16.14
N TYR A 5 -12.91 -7.39 -17.37
CA TYR A 5 -11.89 -7.73 -18.35
C TYR A 5 -10.48 -7.31 -17.88
N LEU A 6 -10.33 -6.14 -17.26
CA LEU A 6 -9.02 -5.69 -16.75
C LEU A 6 -8.53 -6.54 -15.57
N ARG A 7 -9.44 -7.02 -14.72
CA ARG A 7 -9.12 -7.85 -13.54
C ARG A 7 -8.78 -9.31 -13.87
N GLN A 8 -8.98 -9.74 -15.11
CA GLN A 8 -8.64 -11.10 -15.53
C GLN A 8 -7.12 -11.33 -15.58
N PHE A 9 -6.33 -10.28 -15.82
CA PHE A 9 -4.88 -10.36 -15.88
C PHE A 9 -4.31 -10.45 -14.47
N LYS A 10 -3.76 -11.63 -14.13
CA LYS A 10 -3.26 -11.94 -12.79
C LYS A 10 -1.82 -12.42 -12.83
N VAL A 11 -1.06 -12.04 -11.80
CA VAL A 11 0.28 -12.58 -11.50
C VAL A 11 0.23 -13.14 -10.09
N ALA A 12 0.63 -14.40 -9.91
CA ALA A 12 0.55 -15.11 -8.62
C ALA A 12 -0.85 -15.06 -7.96
N GLY A 13 -1.92 -15.01 -8.77
CA GLY A 13 -3.31 -14.91 -8.29
C GLY A 13 -3.79 -13.49 -7.98
N TYR A 14 -2.92 -12.47 -8.04
CA TYR A 14 -3.26 -11.08 -7.79
C TYR A 14 -3.56 -10.34 -9.09
N ALA A 15 -4.65 -9.57 -9.13
CA ALA A 15 -5.01 -8.77 -10.31
C ALA A 15 -4.00 -7.62 -10.51
N VAL A 16 -3.36 -7.59 -11.67
CA VAL A 16 -2.35 -6.57 -12.02
C VAL A 16 -2.98 -5.18 -12.05
N PHE A 17 -4.21 -5.09 -12.56
CA PHE A 17 -4.96 -3.84 -12.61
C PHE A 17 -5.20 -3.25 -11.21
N ASP A 18 -5.70 -4.05 -10.27
CA ASP A 18 -5.98 -3.56 -8.91
C ASP A 18 -4.68 -3.11 -8.22
N PHE A 19 -3.60 -3.87 -8.38
CA PHE A 19 -2.27 -3.49 -7.88
C PHE A 19 -1.82 -2.14 -8.45
N ALA A 20 -1.78 -2.00 -9.77
CA ALA A 20 -1.35 -0.76 -10.42
C ALA A 20 -2.26 0.43 -10.05
N ALA A 21 -3.57 0.21 -10.00
CA ALA A 21 -4.55 1.24 -9.65
C ALA A 21 -4.33 1.77 -8.22
N SER A 22 -4.04 0.89 -7.25
CA SER A 22 -3.71 1.31 -5.88
C SER A 22 -2.46 2.19 -5.84
N PHE A 23 -1.38 1.80 -6.52
CA PHE A 23 -0.14 2.58 -6.56
C PHE A 23 -0.31 3.94 -7.22
N ILE A 24 -1.01 3.99 -8.36
CA ILE A 24 -1.32 5.24 -9.05
C ILE A 24 -2.20 6.13 -8.16
N GLY A 25 -3.24 5.57 -7.55
CA GLY A 25 -4.14 6.29 -6.65
C GLY A 25 -3.39 6.93 -5.49
N VAL A 26 -2.53 6.17 -4.80
CA VAL A 26 -1.74 6.70 -3.69
C VAL A 26 -0.69 7.71 -4.15
N PHE A 27 -0.07 7.50 -5.31
CA PHE A 27 0.86 8.48 -5.89
C PHE A 27 0.19 9.83 -6.13
N LEU A 28 -1.02 9.83 -6.71
CA LEU A 28 -1.81 11.04 -6.93
C LEU A 28 -2.27 11.69 -5.61
N LEU A 29 -2.58 10.88 -4.58
CA LEU A 29 -2.95 11.37 -3.25
C LEU A 29 -1.74 11.87 -2.43
N SER A 30 -0.52 11.46 -2.77
CA SER A 30 0.68 11.72 -1.98
C SER A 30 0.95 13.19 -1.65
N PRO A 31 0.68 14.19 -2.52
CA PRO A 31 0.87 15.60 -2.16
C PRO A 31 -0.08 16.05 -1.06
N PHE A 32 -1.33 15.58 -1.09
CA PHE A 32 -2.34 15.85 -0.08
C PHE A 32 -1.97 15.20 1.26
N LEU A 33 -1.59 13.92 1.23
CA LEU A 33 -1.17 13.18 2.43
C LEU A 33 0.08 13.81 3.09
N SER A 34 1.09 14.21 2.31
CA SER A 34 2.24 14.94 2.82
C SER A 34 1.86 16.32 3.38
N GLY A 35 0.86 16.97 2.81
CA GLY A 35 0.29 18.23 3.34
C GLY A 35 -0.36 18.03 4.71
N LEU A 36 -1.17 16.98 4.87
CA LEU A 36 -1.78 16.61 6.16
C LEU A 36 -0.72 16.25 7.20
N ALA A 37 0.26 15.43 6.84
CA ALA A 37 1.35 15.07 7.73
C ALA A 37 2.12 16.32 8.22
N ARG A 38 2.34 17.30 7.33
CA ARG A 38 2.99 18.55 7.69
C ARG A 38 2.19 19.35 8.72
N ARG A 39 0.86 19.40 8.58
CA ARG A 39 -0.03 20.03 9.57
C ARG A 39 0.03 19.32 10.92
N ALA A 40 0.22 18.01 10.92
CA ALA A 40 0.43 17.19 12.12
C ALA A 40 1.86 17.26 12.69
N GLY A 41 2.76 18.07 12.10
CA GLY A 41 4.14 18.23 12.57
C GLY A 41 5.13 17.21 12.03
N TRP A 42 4.82 16.54 10.92
CA TRP A 42 5.69 15.54 10.29
C TRP A 42 6.04 15.92 8.85
N GLN A 43 7.31 15.78 8.48
CA GLN A 43 7.77 15.83 7.10
C GLN A 43 7.84 14.40 6.56
N VAL A 44 6.85 14.03 5.75
CA VAL A 44 6.79 12.73 5.06
C VAL A 44 7.01 12.97 3.57
N PRO A 45 8.10 12.45 2.97
CA PRO A 45 8.31 12.52 1.52
C PRO A 45 7.17 11.86 0.75
N ARG A 46 6.86 12.37 -0.45
CA ARG A 46 5.76 11.82 -1.26
C ARG A 46 5.92 10.34 -1.59
N MET A 47 7.16 9.93 -1.85
CA MET A 47 7.50 8.55 -2.22
C MET A 47 7.20 7.55 -1.10
N ASN A 48 7.29 7.98 0.16
CA ASN A 48 6.96 7.16 1.31
C ASN A 48 5.50 6.68 1.31
N TRP A 49 4.58 7.56 0.90
CA TRP A 49 3.17 7.19 0.80
C TRP A 49 2.96 6.06 -0.21
N VAL A 50 3.66 6.12 -1.34
CA VAL A 50 3.58 5.09 -2.37
C VAL A 50 4.16 3.77 -1.88
N TYR A 51 5.26 3.78 -1.13
CA TYR A 51 5.75 2.57 -0.46
C TYR A 51 4.75 2.06 0.58
N MET A 52 4.01 2.95 1.23
CA MET A 52 2.93 2.60 2.16
C MET A 52 1.66 2.06 1.48
N THR A 53 1.58 2.02 0.14
CA THR A 53 0.40 1.51 -0.58
C THR A 53 0.02 0.09 -0.15
N LEU A 54 0.99 -0.84 -0.10
CA LEU A 54 0.70 -2.23 0.26
C LEU A 54 0.33 -2.39 1.74
N PRO A 55 1.12 -1.87 2.71
CA PRO A 55 0.75 -1.93 4.12
C PRO A 55 -0.62 -1.29 4.41
N LEU A 56 -0.88 -0.09 3.87
CA LEU A 56 -2.15 0.61 4.08
C LEU A 56 -3.31 -0.08 3.38
N GLY A 57 -3.11 -0.60 2.18
CA GLY A 57 -4.13 -1.37 1.46
C GLY A 57 -4.51 -2.63 2.22
N ILE A 58 -3.53 -3.40 2.71
CA ILE A 58 -3.77 -4.59 3.54
C ILE A 58 -4.52 -4.21 4.82
N ALA A 59 -4.09 -3.15 5.52
CA ALA A 59 -4.76 -2.68 6.72
C ALA A 59 -6.21 -2.25 6.44
N ALA A 60 -6.47 -1.56 5.32
CA ALA A 60 -7.81 -1.15 4.92
C ALA A 60 -8.72 -2.35 4.56
N HIS A 61 -8.18 -3.36 3.88
CA HIS A 61 -8.90 -4.59 3.58
C HIS A 61 -9.23 -5.40 4.84
N LEU A 62 -8.31 -5.45 5.81
CA LEU A 62 -8.57 -6.05 7.11
C LEU A 62 -9.64 -5.28 7.88
N ALA A 63 -9.54 -3.95 7.96
CA ALA A 63 -10.49 -3.12 8.68
C ALA A 63 -11.90 -3.14 8.08
N SER A 64 -12.01 -3.26 6.75
CA SER A 64 -13.30 -3.32 6.05
C SER A 64 -13.90 -4.72 5.96
N GLY A 65 -13.14 -5.77 6.31
CA GLY A 65 -13.55 -7.18 6.13
C GLY A 65 -13.56 -7.66 4.67
N ASN A 66 -13.25 -6.80 3.69
CA ASN A 66 -13.20 -7.14 2.27
C ASN A 66 -11.82 -7.71 1.92
N ILE A 67 -11.60 -8.96 2.33
CA ILE A 67 -10.30 -9.64 2.20
C ILE A 67 -9.96 -9.93 0.74
N THR A 68 -8.82 -9.43 0.28
CA THR A 68 -8.24 -9.77 -1.02
C THR A 68 -7.35 -11.01 -0.92
N PRO A 69 -7.02 -11.69 -2.04
CA PRO A 69 -6.04 -12.77 -2.02
C PRO A 69 -4.71 -12.36 -1.39
N MET A 70 -4.19 -11.16 -1.69
CA MET A 70 -2.93 -10.67 -1.10
C MET A 70 -3.06 -10.46 0.42
N THR A 71 -4.17 -9.90 0.89
CA THR A 71 -4.44 -9.73 2.32
C THR A 71 -4.49 -11.09 3.02
N ARG A 72 -5.20 -12.07 2.43
CA ARG A 72 -5.30 -13.44 2.95
C ARG A 72 -3.92 -14.09 3.05
N ASP A 73 -3.13 -14.01 2.00
CA ASP A 73 -1.79 -14.58 1.95
C ASP A 73 -0.84 -13.90 2.95
N PHE A 74 -0.98 -12.59 3.14
CA PHE A 74 -0.18 -11.85 4.12
C PHE A 74 -0.48 -12.26 5.58
N ILE A 75 -1.75 -12.50 5.92
CA ILE A 75 -2.14 -12.85 7.29
C ILE A 75 -1.98 -14.33 7.61
N ASP A 76 -1.85 -15.20 6.61
CA ASP A 76 -1.62 -16.64 6.83
C ASP A 76 -0.30 -16.86 7.60
N PRO A 77 -0.33 -17.37 8.85
CA PRO A 77 0.89 -17.56 9.65
C PRO A 77 1.82 -18.64 9.10
N HIS A 78 1.34 -19.56 8.26
CA HIS A 78 2.08 -20.76 7.85
C HIS A 78 2.59 -20.74 6.41
N GLY A 79 2.49 -19.60 5.70
CA GLY A 79 2.85 -19.53 4.29
C GLY A 79 3.23 -18.15 3.77
N HIS A 80 3.39 -18.07 2.45
CA HIS A 80 3.50 -16.82 1.67
C HIS A 80 4.60 -15.84 2.13
N TYR A 81 5.76 -16.38 2.55
CA TYR A 81 6.90 -15.58 3.04
C TYR A 81 7.39 -14.52 2.05
N LEU A 82 7.31 -14.78 0.73
CA LEU A 82 7.68 -13.78 -0.27
C LEU A 82 6.75 -12.55 -0.21
N VAL A 83 5.44 -12.76 -0.11
CA VAL A 83 4.45 -11.67 0.02
C VAL A 83 4.72 -10.88 1.29
N LYS A 84 4.94 -11.58 2.41
CA LYS A 84 5.27 -10.95 3.69
C LYS A 84 6.56 -10.13 3.59
N ALA A 85 7.62 -10.68 3.00
CA ALA A 85 8.89 -9.98 2.82
C ALA A 85 8.73 -8.73 1.95
N VAL A 86 7.96 -8.80 0.86
CA VAL A 86 7.64 -7.64 0.02
C VAL A 86 6.87 -6.58 0.81
N VAL A 87 5.79 -6.96 1.49
CA VAL A 87 4.97 -6.01 2.28
C VAL A 87 5.78 -5.36 3.40
N ILE A 88 6.59 -6.14 4.13
CA ILE A 88 7.48 -5.65 5.18
C ILE A 88 8.55 -4.72 4.60
N GLY A 89 9.15 -5.08 3.46
CA GLY A 89 10.12 -4.22 2.77
C GLY A 89 9.51 -2.87 2.38
N PHE A 90 8.30 -2.89 1.82
CA PHE A 90 7.54 -1.68 1.48
C PHE A 90 7.20 -0.86 2.73
N PHE A 91 6.82 -1.50 3.84
CA PHE A 91 6.59 -0.84 5.11
C PHE A 91 7.86 -0.13 5.63
N ILE A 92 9.01 -0.80 5.63
CA ILE A 92 10.30 -0.23 6.04
C ILE A 92 10.66 0.97 5.17
N LEU A 93 10.55 0.83 3.84
CA LEU A 93 10.82 1.93 2.90
C LEU A 93 9.85 3.11 3.10
N GLY A 94 8.58 2.83 3.40
CA GLY A 94 7.57 3.83 3.68
C GLY A 94 7.83 4.62 4.97
N LEU A 95 8.47 4.04 5.97
CA LEU A 95 8.83 4.76 7.21
C LEU A 95 10.16 5.53 7.09
N ARG A 96 11.01 5.19 6.12
CA ARG A 96 12.35 5.75 5.98
C ARG A 96 12.32 7.26 5.71
N ASN A 97 13.20 8.04 6.35
CA ASN A 97 13.31 9.50 6.13
C ASN A 97 12.09 10.33 6.55
N ILE A 98 11.14 9.78 7.32
CA ILE A 98 10.13 10.60 8.00
C ILE A 98 10.81 11.39 9.10
N ARG A 99 10.61 12.71 9.11
CA ARG A 99 11.20 13.62 10.10
C ARG A 99 10.11 14.35 10.85
N ARG A 100 10.32 14.62 12.14
CA ARG A 100 9.46 15.52 12.89
C ARG A 100 9.86 16.96 12.56
N ASN A 101 8.88 17.84 12.35
CA ASN A 101 9.13 19.27 12.36
C ASN A 101 9.45 19.66 13.80
N ASN A 102 10.72 19.90 14.08
CA ASN A 102 11.12 20.68 15.24
C ASN A 102 10.74 22.12 14.91
N LYS A 103 9.64 22.59 15.51
CA LYS A 103 9.43 24.03 15.64
C LYS A 103 10.50 24.59 16.57
#